data_AF-A0A829Q9X7-F1
#
_entry.id   AF-A0A829Q9X7-F1
#
_cell.length_a   1.000
_cell.length_b   1.000
_cell.length_c   1.000
_cell.angle_alpha   90.00
_cell.angle_beta   90.00
_cell.angle_gamma   90.00
#
_symmetry.space_group_name_H-M   'P 1'
#
loop_
_entity.id
_entity.type
_entity.pdbx_description
1 polymer ?
#
loop_
_entity_poly.entity_id
_entity_poly.type
_entity_poly.pdbx_seq_one_letter_code
_entity_poly.pdbx_strand_id
1 'polypeptide(L)'
;MIRSRYSTHYYLAFHEIDSPSEDEKFYQAAERLLLRINGLGRVENQNFRPVALSDEYTTSDGRRHTVLRPAPAQIRVNVGRPTVTVARPDGTVVPDPPSPWPDRFAAAASNPDLAEALEVLGKPENVWWSDLYWVFEIITDVIGGRSKIYDELDWATKTQVDSFIASAQRVRHARSTAVPPREPLTEAHDLVSALVAKWAAMLAAKG
;
A
#
# COMPACT_ATOMS: atom_id res chain seq x y z
N MET A 1 -9.34 -7.81 -12.77
CA MET A 1 -10.72 -7.51 -12.33
C MET A 1 -11.69 -8.24 -13.24
N ILE A 2 -12.20 -9.38 -12.81
CA ILE A 2 -13.10 -10.21 -13.61
C ILE A 2 -14.54 -9.74 -13.34
N ARG A 3 -15.31 -9.44 -14.38
CA ARG A 3 -16.75 -9.19 -14.26
C ARG A 3 -17.49 -10.53 -14.37
N SER A 4 -18.31 -10.87 -13.38
CA SER A 4 -19.33 -11.91 -13.54
C SER A 4 -20.53 -11.28 -14.24
N ARG A 5 -21.08 -11.96 -15.26
CA ARG A 5 -22.17 -11.44 -16.11
C ARG A 5 -23.51 -11.22 -15.40
N TYR A 6 -23.66 -11.55 -14.11
CA TYR A 6 -24.97 -11.59 -13.43
C TYR A 6 -25.05 -10.92 -12.06
N SER A 7 -24.04 -10.15 -11.63
CA SER A 7 -24.18 -9.35 -10.41
C SER A 7 -23.49 -7.99 -10.54
N THR A 8 -24.09 -6.96 -9.95
CA THR A 8 -23.50 -5.61 -9.79
C THR A 8 -22.40 -5.56 -8.72
N HIS A 9 -21.93 -6.72 -8.27
CA HIS A 9 -20.92 -6.83 -7.24
C HIS A 9 -19.53 -6.98 -7.88
N TYR A 10 -18.61 -6.12 -7.48
CA TYR A 10 -17.21 -6.26 -7.81
C TYR A 10 -16.57 -7.25 -6.85
N TYR A 11 -15.90 -8.27 -7.38
CA TYR A 11 -15.13 -9.23 -6.59
C TYR A 11 -13.64 -9.11 -6.93
N LEU A 12 -12.82 -9.31 -5.90
CA LEU A 12 -11.40 -9.56 -6.04
C LEU A 12 -11.23 -11.07 -6.25
N ALA A 13 -10.47 -11.45 -7.28
CA ALA A 13 -10.12 -12.83 -7.56
C ALA A 13 -8.59 -12.93 -7.56
N PHE A 14 -8.05 -13.87 -6.78
CA PHE A 14 -6.63 -14.11 -6.61
C PHE A 14 -6.43 -15.62 -6.50
N HIS A 15 -5.42 -16.15 -7.17
CA HIS A 15 -5.18 -17.60 -7.16
C HIS A 15 -4.92 -18.11 -5.75
N GLU A 16 -4.22 -17.33 -4.93
CA GLU A 16 -3.92 -17.63 -3.53
C GLU A 16 -5.17 -17.67 -2.63
N ILE A 17 -6.23 -16.98 -3.04
CA ILE A 17 -7.54 -17.00 -2.37
C ILE A 17 -8.37 -18.16 -2.90
N ASP A 18 -8.39 -18.35 -4.21
CA ASP A 18 -9.22 -19.35 -4.88
C ASP A 18 -8.64 -20.78 -4.73
N SER A 19 -7.36 -20.90 -4.39
CA SER A 19 -6.62 -22.14 -4.22
C SER A 19 -5.48 -21.96 -3.19
N PRO A 20 -5.80 -21.75 -1.89
CA PRO A 20 -4.79 -21.61 -0.87
C PRO A 20 -4.02 -22.92 -0.68
N SER A 21 -2.80 -22.85 -0.13
CA SER A 21 -2.03 -24.04 0.27
C SER A 21 -2.82 -24.90 1.27
N GLU A 22 -2.56 -26.22 1.33
CA GLU A 22 -3.33 -27.15 2.19
C GLU A 22 -3.39 -26.73 3.66
N ASP A 23 -2.36 -26.03 4.16
CA ASP A 23 -2.25 -25.58 5.54
C ASP A 23 -2.81 -24.16 5.78
N GLU A 24 -3.17 -23.41 4.74
CA GLU A 24 -3.65 -22.03 4.85
C GLU A 24 -5.17 -21.95 4.63
N LYS A 25 -5.86 -21.30 5.57
CA LYS A 25 -7.29 -21.03 5.39
C LYS A 25 -7.48 -19.85 4.46
N PHE A 26 -8.46 -19.93 3.57
CA PHE A 26 -8.87 -18.86 2.64
C PHE A 26 -8.83 -17.44 3.23
N TYR A 27 -9.36 -17.27 4.45
CA TYR A 27 -9.44 -15.94 5.07
C TYR A 27 -8.06 -15.39 5.48
N GLN A 28 -7.09 -16.24 5.80
CA GLN A 28 -5.72 -15.81 6.13
C GLN A 28 -5.01 -15.30 4.86
N ALA A 29 -5.19 -16.01 3.74
CA ALA A 29 -4.68 -15.58 2.44
C ALA A 29 -5.30 -14.24 2.02
N ALA A 30 -6.63 -14.13 2.19
CA ALA A 30 -7.36 -12.91 1.88
C ALA A 30 -6.96 -11.73 2.79
N GLU A 31 -6.79 -11.94 4.10
CA GLU A 31 -6.33 -10.88 5.03
C GLU A 31 -4.94 -10.38 4.66
N ARG A 32 -4.01 -11.27 4.31
CA ARG A 32 -2.66 -10.91 3.87
C ARG A 32 -2.66 -10.09 2.58
N LEU A 33 -3.47 -10.49 1.60
CA LEU A 33 -3.63 -9.75 0.35
C LEU A 33 -4.27 -8.38 0.58
N LEU A 34 -5.25 -8.28 1.47
CA LEU A 34 -5.86 -7.00 1.82
C LEU A 34 -4.87 -6.05 2.49
N LEU A 35 -3.95 -6.54 3.33
CA LEU A 35 -2.87 -5.71 3.85
C LEU A 35 -2.05 -5.10 2.71
N ARG A 36 -1.63 -5.90 1.72
CA ARG A 36 -0.85 -5.39 0.57
C ARG A 36 -1.62 -4.39 -0.28
N ILE A 37 -2.90 -4.65 -0.54
CA ILE A 37 -3.80 -3.73 -1.27
C ILE A 37 -3.94 -2.41 -0.51
N ASN A 38 -4.14 -2.48 0.81
CA ASN A 38 -4.23 -1.31 1.68
C ASN A 38 -2.92 -0.53 1.73
N GLY A 39 -1.79 -1.23 1.77
CA GLY A 39 -0.45 -0.65 1.72
C GLY A 39 -0.25 0.15 0.43
N LEU A 40 -0.57 -0.42 -0.73
CA LEU A 40 -0.51 0.32 -2.00
C LEU A 40 -1.48 1.49 -2.03
N GLY A 41 -2.68 1.32 -1.48
CA GLY A 41 -3.64 2.40 -1.32
C GLY A 41 -3.06 3.57 -0.52
N ARG A 42 -2.36 3.28 0.58
CA ARG A 42 -1.71 4.30 1.42
C ARG A 42 -0.48 4.92 0.77
N VAL A 43 0.29 4.15 0.01
CA VAL A 43 1.43 4.65 -0.79
C VAL A 43 0.99 5.70 -1.81
N GLU A 44 -0.18 5.52 -2.43
CA GLU A 44 -0.78 6.49 -3.36
C GLU A 44 -1.46 7.66 -2.62
N ASN A 45 -2.10 7.38 -1.48
CA ASN A 45 -2.87 8.36 -0.73
C ASN A 45 -2.79 8.04 0.76
N GLN A 46 -2.06 8.85 1.53
CA GLN A 46 -1.93 8.66 2.98
C GLN A 46 -3.28 8.56 3.72
N ASN A 47 -4.34 9.17 3.19
CA ASN A 47 -5.70 9.13 3.74
C ASN A 47 -6.54 7.95 3.20
N PHE A 48 -5.91 6.99 2.53
CA PHE A 48 -6.58 5.80 2.03
C PHE A 48 -7.21 5.04 3.18
N ARG A 49 -8.51 4.79 3.06
CA ARG A 49 -9.26 4.02 4.03
C ARG A 49 -9.07 2.53 3.73
N PRO A 50 -8.49 1.75 4.66
CA PRO A 50 -8.27 0.34 4.47
C PRO A 50 -9.57 -0.40 4.13
N VAL A 51 -9.49 -1.30 3.16
CA VAL A 51 -10.51 -2.30 2.88
C VAL A 51 -10.29 -3.51 3.80
N ALA A 52 -11.39 -4.13 4.23
CA ALA A 52 -11.40 -5.31 5.07
C ALA A 52 -12.42 -6.31 4.54
N LEU A 53 -12.27 -7.58 4.91
CA LEU A 53 -13.33 -8.56 4.70
C LEU A 53 -14.57 -8.13 5.47
N SER A 54 -15.71 -8.05 4.77
CA SER A 54 -17.02 -7.76 5.36
C SER A 54 -18.03 -8.82 4.97
N ASP A 55 -19.04 -8.97 5.83
CA ASP A 55 -20.32 -9.65 5.61
C ASP A 55 -20.25 -11.12 5.22
N GLU A 56 -19.96 -11.43 3.95
CA GLU A 56 -20.17 -12.77 3.40
C GLU A 56 -19.20 -13.08 2.25
N TYR A 57 -18.61 -14.27 2.24
CA TYR A 57 -17.87 -14.79 1.08
C TYR A 57 -18.37 -16.18 0.70
N THR A 58 -18.18 -16.56 -0.57
CA THR A 58 -18.57 -17.88 -1.10
C THR A 58 -17.33 -18.61 -1.59
N THR A 59 -17.11 -19.83 -1.13
CA THR A 59 -16.02 -20.70 -1.57
C THR A 59 -16.37 -21.43 -2.86
N SER A 60 -15.36 -22.02 -3.52
CA SER A 60 -15.53 -22.72 -4.81
C SER A 60 -16.48 -23.93 -4.77
N ASP A 61 -16.72 -24.50 -3.59
CA ASP A 61 -17.72 -25.54 -3.33
C ASP A 61 -19.15 -25.01 -3.13
N GLY A 62 -19.35 -23.69 -3.27
CA GLY A 62 -20.63 -23.01 -3.13
C GLY A 62 -21.05 -22.74 -1.68
N ARG A 63 -20.20 -23.04 -0.69
CA ARG A 63 -20.51 -22.71 0.71
C ARG A 63 -20.35 -21.23 0.98
N ARG A 64 -21.28 -20.72 1.78
CA ARG A 64 -21.41 -19.30 2.14
C ARG A 64 -20.94 -19.12 3.58
N HIS A 65 -20.01 -18.20 3.78
CA HIS A 65 -19.37 -17.94 5.05
C HIS A 65 -19.64 -16.50 5.48
N THR A 66 -20.10 -16.30 6.71
CA THR A 66 -20.35 -14.95 7.25
C THR A 66 -19.18 -14.49 8.12
N VAL A 67 -18.65 -13.29 7.85
CA VAL A 67 -17.62 -12.65 8.67
C VAL A 67 -18.29 -11.62 9.57
N LEU A 68 -18.46 -11.95 10.85
CA LEU A 68 -18.98 -11.02 11.84
C LEU A 68 -17.85 -10.10 12.34
N ARG A 69 -17.80 -8.86 11.83
CA ARG A 69 -17.06 -7.76 12.46
C ARG A 69 -18.04 -6.69 12.95
N PRO A 70 -18.24 -6.51 14.27
CA PRO A 70 -19.04 -5.40 14.77
C PRO A 70 -18.31 -4.09 14.43
N ALA A 71 -18.87 -3.30 13.51
CA ALA A 71 -18.35 -2.00 13.13
C ALA A 71 -19.45 -0.92 13.28
N PRO A 72 -19.11 0.31 13.68
CA PRO A 72 -20.07 1.41 13.72
C PRO A 72 -20.58 1.75 12.31
N ALA A 73 -21.82 2.25 12.22
CA ALA A 73 -22.39 2.74 10.97
C ALA A 73 -21.51 3.86 10.38
N GLN A 74 -21.14 3.74 9.10
CA GLN A 74 -20.29 4.71 8.40
C GLN A 74 -21.07 5.39 7.27
N ILE A 75 -20.99 6.72 7.21
CA ILE A 75 -21.46 7.50 6.06
C ILE A 75 -20.25 7.74 5.14
N ARG A 76 -20.41 7.39 3.86
CA ARG A 76 -19.38 7.55 2.82
C ARG A 76 -19.84 8.60 1.81
N VAL A 77 -19.05 9.66 1.65
CA VAL A 77 -19.21 10.61 0.55
C VAL A 77 -18.02 10.43 -0.39
N ASN A 78 -18.27 9.87 -1.57
CA ASN A 78 -17.26 9.78 -2.63
C ASN A 78 -17.46 10.98 -3.55
N VAL A 79 -16.54 11.94 -3.55
CA VAL A 79 -16.47 12.97 -4.59
C VAL A 79 -15.62 12.38 -5.72
N GLY A 80 -16.18 12.30 -6.94
CA GLY A 80 -15.49 11.71 -8.08
C GLY A 80 -14.15 12.39 -8.35
N ARG A 81 -13.12 11.62 -8.69
CA ARG A 81 -11.86 12.18 -9.18
C ARG A 81 -12.13 12.89 -10.52
N PRO A 82 -11.67 14.14 -10.72
CA PRO A 82 -11.79 14.79 -12.02
C PRO A 82 -11.05 13.96 -13.07
N THR A 83 -11.72 13.66 -14.19
CA THR A 83 -11.10 13.00 -15.34
C THR A 83 -10.65 14.08 -16.31
N VAL A 84 -9.38 14.10 -16.68
CA VAL A 84 -8.83 15.04 -17.66
C VAL A 84 -8.62 14.30 -18.96
N THR A 85 -9.38 14.63 -19.99
CA THR A 85 -9.21 14.05 -21.32
C THR A 85 -8.34 14.95 -22.18
N VAL A 86 -7.25 14.43 -22.72
CA VAL A 86 -6.41 15.12 -23.70
C VAL A 86 -6.86 14.71 -25.10
N ALA A 87 -7.30 15.68 -25.90
CA ALA A 87 -7.60 15.48 -27.31
C ALA A 87 -6.51 16.08 -28.19
N ARG A 88 -6.16 15.39 -29.27
CA ARG A 88 -5.32 15.92 -30.36
C ARG A 88 -6.10 16.96 -31.17
N PRO A 89 -5.42 17.80 -31.99
CA PRO A 89 -6.09 18.81 -32.84
C PRO A 89 -7.13 18.23 -33.83
N ASP A 90 -7.03 16.95 -34.18
CA ASP A 90 -7.98 16.22 -35.04
C ASP A 90 -9.20 15.66 -34.27
N GLY A 91 -9.31 15.95 -32.96
CA GLY A 91 -10.38 15.46 -32.10
C GLY A 91 -10.17 14.04 -31.55
N THR A 92 -9.06 13.37 -31.88
CA THR A 92 -8.77 12.04 -31.32
C THR A 92 -8.35 12.15 -29.86
N VAL A 93 -9.05 11.43 -28.98
CA VAL A 93 -8.70 11.33 -27.56
C VAL A 93 -7.44 10.47 -27.41
N VAL A 94 -6.43 11.01 -26.72
CA VAL A 94 -5.27 10.23 -26.30
C VAL A 94 -5.73 9.32 -25.16
N PRO A 95 -5.60 7.99 -25.27
CA PRO A 95 -5.92 7.09 -24.17
C PRO A 95 -5.05 7.43 -22.96
N ASP A 96 -5.65 7.43 -21.77
CA ASP A 96 -4.87 7.52 -20.54
C ASP A 96 -3.88 6.35 -20.48
N PRO A 97 -2.65 6.58 -19.99
CA PRO A 97 -1.74 5.47 -19.74
C PRO A 97 -2.40 4.49 -18.75
N PRO A 98 -2.14 3.18 -18.89
CA PRO A 98 -2.65 2.20 -17.94
C PRO A 98 -2.20 2.56 -16.54
N SER A 99 -3.06 2.27 -15.55
CA SER A 99 -2.70 2.47 -14.15
C SER A 99 -1.41 1.71 -13.83
N PRO A 100 -0.43 2.31 -13.14
CA PRO A 100 0.81 1.62 -12.78
C PRO A 100 0.64 0.65 -11.60
N TRP A 101 -0.52 0.66 -10.95
CA TRP A 101 -0.76 -0.07 -9.70
C TRP A 101 -0.83 -1.59 -9.83
N PRO A 102 -1.40 -2.19 -10.91
CA PRO A 102 -1.33 -3.63 -11.13
C PRO A 102 0.10 -4.16 -11.21
N ASP A 103 0.99 -3.48 -11.94
CA ASP A 103 2.38 -3.92 -12.09
C ASP A 103 3.17 -3.77 -10.79
N ARG A 104 2.92 -2.68 -10.03
CA ARG A 104 3.48 -2.49 -8.69
C ARG A 104 2.98 -3.54 -7.69
N PHE A 105 1.72 -3.96 -7.80
CA PHE A 105 1.18 -5.05 -7.00
C PHE A 105 1.80 -6.39 -7.37
N ALA A 106 1.99 -6.67 -8.67
CA ALA A 106 2.66 -7.86 -9.15
C ALA A 106 4.13 -7.91 -8.67
N ALA A 107 4.83 -6.77 -8.66
CA ALA A 107 6.18 -6.68 -8.11
C ALA A 107 6.25 -7.11 -6.64
N ALA A 108 5.23 -6.82 -5.83
CA ALA A 108 5.15 -7.29 -4.45
C ALA A 108 4.89 -8.80 -4.34
N ALA A 109 4.21 -9.42 -5.32
CA ALA A 109 4.04 -10.87 -5.33
C ALA A 109 5.37 -11.61 -5.56
N SER A 110 6.31 -10.99 -6.27
CA SER A 110 7.64 -11.57 -6.58
C SER A 110 8.77 -11.05 -5.69
N ASN A 111 8.50 -10.13 -4.76
CA ASN A 111 9.50 -9.54 -3.86
C ASN A 111 9.00 -9.55 -2.41
N PRO A 112 9.55 -10.42 -1.53
CA PRO A 112 9.06 -10.57 -0.16
C PRO A 112 9.27 -9.32 0.70
N ASP A 113 10.34 -8.56 0.47
CA ASP A 113 10.63 -7.34 1.23
C ASP A 113 9.60 -6.24 0.89
N LEU A 114 9.25 -6.10 -0.39
CA LEU A 114 8.20 -5.16 -0.82
C LEU A 114 6.84 -5.62 -0.29
N ALA A 115 6.56 -6.92 -0.27
CA ALA A 115 5.35 -7.45 0.35
C ALA A 115 5.28 -7.08 1.83
N GLU A 116 6.36 -7.28 2.59
CA GLU A 116 6.43 -6.93 4.01
C GLU A 116 6.22 -5.43 4.23
N ALA A 117 6.92 -4.58 3.46
CA ALA A 117 6.75 -3.13 3.54
C ALA A 117 5.28 -2.70 3.31
N LEU A 118 4.62 -3.27 2.30
CA LEU A 118 3.21 -2.99 2.02
C LEU A 118 2.29 -3.56 3.11
N GLU A 119 2.61 -4.71 3.71
CA GLU A 119 1.84 -5.28 4.81
C GLU A 119 1.90 -4.39 6.06
N VAL A 120 3.08 -3.84 6.38
CA VAL A 120 3.26 -2.87 7.48
C VAL A 120 2.44 -1.61 7.21
N LEU A 121 2.56 -1.04 6.00
CA LEU A 121 1.75 0.12 5.59
C LEU A 121 0.27 -0.21 5.43
N GLY A 122 -0.12 -1.48 5.39
CA GLY A 122 -1.49 -1.94 5.14
C GLY A 122 -2.34 -2.16 6.38
N LYS A 123 -1.73 -2.11 7.58
CA LYS A 123 -2.40 -2.40 8.86
C LYS A 123 -3.66 -1.54 9.04
N PRO A 124 -4.76 -2.07 9.56
CA PRO A 124 -6.02 -1.31 9.69
C PRO A 124 -5.90 -0.10 10.64
N GLU A 125 -4.99 -0.17 11.60
CA GLU A 125 -4.67 0.91 12.54
C GLU A 125 -3.88 2.04 11.88
N ASN A 126 -3.73 3.15 12.61
CA ASN A 126 -2.90 4.27 12.17
C ASN A 126 -1.42 3.84 12.16
N VAL A 127 -0.82 3.87 10.98
CA VAL A 127 0.62 3.63 10.80
C VAL A 127 1.40 4.75 11.50
N TRP A 128 2.26 4.39 12.44
CA TRP A 128 2.98 5.32 13.31
C TRP A 128 4.48 5.36 13.01
N TRP A 129 5.22 6.21 13.73
CA TRP A 129 6.68 6.38 13.56
C TRP A 129 7.49 5.07 13.56
N SER A 130 7.10 4.08 14.38
CA SER A 130 7.76 2.78 14.42
C SER A 130 7.55 1.98 13.14
N ASP A 131 6.34 2.00 12.58
CA ASP A 131 6.01 1.30 11.34
C ASP A 131 6.71 1.96 10.15
N LEU A 132 6.70 3.30 10.09
CA LEU A 132 7.40 4.05 9.04
C LEU A 132 8.91 3.81 9.07
N TYR A 133 9.50 3.79 10.25
CA TYR A 133 10.93 3.50 10.39
C TYR A 133 11.26 2.06 10.01
N TRP A 134 10.41 1.09 10.36
CA TRP A 134 10.58 -0.29 9.92
C TRP A 134 10.59 -0.40 8.41
N VAL A 135 9.60 0.21 7.73
CA VAL A 135 9.52 0.21 6.26
C VAL A 135 10.76 0.88 5.66
N PHE A 136 11.21 1.98 6.24
CA PHE A 136 12.46 2.63 5.84
C PHE A 136 13.66 1.69 5.99
N GLU A 137 13.77 0.96 7.11
CA GLU A 137 14.85 -0.01 7.34
C GLU A 137 14.86 -1.10 6.27
N ILE A 138 13.70 -1.70 5.95
CA ILE A 138 13.56 -2.68 4.85
C ILE A 138 14.12 -2.12 3.55
N ILE A 139 13.68 -0.93 3.15
CA ILE A 139 14.13 -0.31 1.89
C ILE A 139 15.64 -0.13 1.90
N THR A 140 16.18 0.40 2.99
CA THR A 140 17.62 0.67 3.09
C THR A 140 18.46 -0.59 3.11
N ASP A 141 17.96 -1.68 3.67
CA ASP A 141 18.65 -2.98 3.65
C ASP A 141 18.74 -3.50 2.21
N VAL A 142 17.61 -3.55 1.50
CA VAL A 142 17.50 -4.08 0.13
C VAL A 142 18.33 -3.27 -0.88
N ILE A 143 18.35 -1.94 -0.79
CA ILE A 143 19.12 -1.13 -1.74
C ILE A 143 20.62 -1.11 -1.42
N GLY A 144 21.03 -1.52 -0.21
CA GLY A 144 22.42 -1.54 0.24
C GLY A 144 22.88 -0.26 0.96
N GLY A 145 21.98 0.38 1.69
CA GLY A 145 22.25 1.48 2.61
C GLY A 145 21.47 2.76 2.31
N ARG A 146 21.16 3.53 3.35
CA ARG A 146 20.41 4.79 3.25
C ARG A 146 21.06 5.87 2.36
N SER A 147 22.38 5.85 2.21
CA SER A 147 23.08 6.86 1.40
C SER A 147 22.72 6.77 -0.07
N LYS A 148 22.45 5.56 -0.57
CA LYS A 148 22.02 5.32 -1.95
C LYS A 148 20.74 6.04 -2.33
N ILE A 149 19.86 6.33 -1.37
CA ILE A 149 18.63 7.10 -1.58
C ILE A 149 18.94 8.47 -2.22
N TYR A 150 20.03 9.12 -1.80
CA TYR A 150 20.39 10.46 -2.24
C TYR A 150 21.68 10.54 -3.08
N ASP A 151 22.61 9.60 -2.94
CA ASP A 151 23.88 9.62 -3.69
C ASP A 151 23.78 8.95 -5.07
N GLU A 152 22.91 7.96 -5.24
CA GLU A 152 22.83 7.14 -6.45
C GLU A 152 21.44 7.15 -7.11
N LEU A 153 20.38 7.03 -6.31
CA LEU A 153 19.01 6.81 -6.80
C LEU A 153 18.21 8.10 -7.00
N ASP A 154 18.62 9.20 -6.38
CA ASP A 154 17.88 10.48 -6.36
C ASP A 154 16.40 10.31 -5.95
N TRP A 155 16.16 9.46 -4.96
CA TRP A 155 14.82 9.16 -4.45
C TRP A 155 14.33 10.19 -3.44
N ALA A 156 15.23 10.76 -2.65
CA ALA A 156 14.97 11.86 -1.74
C ALA A 156 16.29 12.60 -1.44
N THR A 157 16.21 13.81 -0.89
CA THR A 157 17.40 14.53 -0.46
C THR A 157 17.97 13.97 0.84
N LYS A 158 19.27 14.15 1.07
CA LYS A 158 19.91 13.81 2.34
C LYS A 158 19.22 14.47 3.54
N THR A 159 18.81 15.73 3.40
CA THR A 159 18.13 16.49 4.46
C THR A 159 16.78 15.87 4.83
N GLN A 160 15.98 15.44 3.86
CA GLN A 160 14.71 14.75 4.12
C GLN A 160 14.94 13.44 4.88
N VAL A 161 15.91 12.63 4.44
CA VAL A 161 16.24 11.36 5.10
C VAL A 161 16.75 11.58 6.53
N ASP A 162 17.66 12.53 6.73
CA ASP A 162 18.21 12.84 8.06
C ASP A 162 17.15 13.40 9.02
N SER A 163 16.23 14.24 8.52
CA SER A 163 15.10 14.79 9.30
C SER A 163 14.17 13.68 9.78
N PHE A 164 13.85 12.75 8.89
CA PHE A 164 13.01 11.59 9.20
C PHE A 164 13.63 10.68 10.25
N ILE A 165 14.89 10.29 10.06
CA ILE A 165 15.59 9.41 11.00
C ILE A 165 15.67 10.08 12.37
N ALA A 166 16.02 11.37 12.42
CA ALA A 166 16.09 12.12 13.68
C ALA A 166 14.73 12.17 14.40
N SER A 167 13.64 12.34 13.66
CA SER A 167 12.28 12.37 14.21
C SER A 167 11.83 10.99 14.71
N ALA A 168 11.99 9.96 13.88
CA ALA A 168 11.61 8.59 14.21
C ALA A 168 12.37 8.03 15.41
N GLN A 169 13.70 8.19 15.45
CA GLN A 169 14.53 7.72 16.57
C GLN A 169 14.17 8.42 17.87
N ARG A 170 13.85 9.72 17.83
CA ARG A 170 13.44 10.49 19.01
C ARG A 170 12.16 9.95 19.63
N VAL A 171 11.19 9.56 18.81
CA VAL A 171 9.93 8.93 19.25
C VAL A 171 10.18 7.50 19.76
N ARG A 172 11.07 6.73 19.14
CA ARG A 172 11.38 5.33 19.53
C ARG A 172 12.17 5.21 20.83
N HIS A 173 13.08 6.14 21.14
CA HIS A 173 13.98 6.05 22.30
C HIS A 173 13.49 6.79 23.56
N ALA A 174 12.18 7.01 23.66
CA ALA A 174 11.37 7.64 24.72
C ALA A 174 11.97 7.77 26.16
N ARG A 175 13.06 8.53 26.32
CA ARG A 175 13.38 9.28 27.55
C ARG A 175 13.13 10.78 27.41
N SER A 176 12.80 11.26 26.21
CA SER A 176 12.55 12.68 25.93
C SER A 176 11.16 12.90 25.34
N THR A 177 10.10 12.62 26.10
CA THR A 177 8.74 13.08 25.76
C THR A 177 8.63 14.62 25.71
N ALA A 178 9.65 15.34 26.19
CA ALA A 178 9.71 16.80 26.23
C ALA A 178 10.08 17.49 24.91
N VAL A 179 10.60 16.77 23.89
CA VAL A 179 11.00 17.41 22.64
C VAL A 179 10.25 16.81 21.45
N PRO A 180 9.46 17.61 20.71
CA PRO A 180 8.70 17.10 19.57
C PRO A 180 9.62 16.60 18.44
N PRO A 181 9.11 15.72 17.55
CA PRO A 181 9.79 15.39 16.31
C PRO A 181 10.05 16.65 15.48
N ARG A 182 11.09 16.63 14.65
CA ARG A 182 11.47 17.79 13.83
C ARG A 182 10.50 18.01 12.67
N GLU A 183 9.93 16.92 12.17
CA GLU A 183 8.93 16.94 11.10
C GLU A 183 7.60 16.35 11.60
N PRO A 184 6.47 16.81 11.04
CA PRO A 184 5.17 16.24 11.33
C PRO A 184 5.07 14.81 10.78
N LEU A 185 4.25 13.97 11.42
CA LEU A 185 4.05 12.59 11.00
C LEU A 185 3.54 12.48 9.55
N THR A 186 2.80 13.47 9.05
CA THR A 186 2.33 13.52 7.66
C THR A 186 3.48 13.62 6.66
N GLU A 187 4.52 14.41 6.95
CA GLU A 187 5.71 14.50 6.08
C GLU A 187 6.52 13.21 6.11
N ALA A 188 6.59 12.54 7.27
CA ALA A 188 7.20 11.22 7.39
C ALA A 188 6.45 10.16 6.56
N HIS A 189 5.11 10.19 6.57
CA HIS A 189 4.27 9.36 5.71
C HIS A 189 4.54 9.61 4.23
N ASP A 190 4.56 10.87 3.82
CA ASP A 190 4.78 11.25 2.42
C ASP A 190 6.17 10.81 1.94
N LEU A 191 7.21 10.97 2.76
CA LEU A 191 8.56 10.51 2.44
C LEU A 191 8.59 8.99 2.25
N VAL A 192 8.14 8.22 3.25
CA VAL A 192 8.20 6.74 3.19
C VAL A 192 7.34 6.20 2.05
N SER A 193 6.15 6.76 1.83
CA SER A 193 5.28 6.40 0.72
C SER A 193 5.94 6.67 -0.64
N ALA A 194 6.59 7.82 -0.80
CA ALA A 194 7.34 8.13 -2.02
C ALA A 194 8.50 7.17 -2.26
N LEU A 195 9.23 6.79 -1.21
CA LEU A 195 10.32 5.79 -1.31
C LEU A 195 9.78 4.42 -1.74
N VAL A 196 8.69 3.94 -1.12
CA VAL A 196 8.05 2.67 -1.52
C VAL A 196 7.53 2.75 -2.96
N ALA A 197 6.92 3.86 -3.38
CA ALA A 197 6.44 4.03 -4.75
C ALA A 197 7.57 3.97 -5.78
N LYS A 198 8.71 4.62 -5.50
CA LYS A 198 9.91 4.60 -6.37
C LYS A 198 10.54 3.21 -6.41
N TRP A 199 10.62 2.53 -5.27
CA TRP A 199 11.11 1.15 -5.20
C TRP A 199 10.22 0.17 -5.97
N ALA A 200 8.91 0.21 -5.77
CA ALA A 200 7.95 -0.63 -6.49
C ALA A 200 7.99 -0.37 -8.00
N ALA A 201 8.13 0.89 -8.43
CA ALA A 201 8.31 1.23 -9.83
C ALA A 201 9.63 0.68 -10.42
N MET A 202 10.73 0.76 -9.66
CA MET A 202 12.02 0.18 -10.07
C MET A 202 11.94 -1.34 -10.22
N LEU A 203 11.22 -2.04 -9.33
CA LEU A 203 11.01 -3.49 -9.43
C LEU A 203 10.11 -3.86 -10.61
N ALA A 204 9.00 -3.15 -10.79
CA ALA A 204 8.08 -3.37 -11.91
C ALA A 204 8.75 -3.16 -13.28
N ALA A 205 9.74 -2.26 -13.38
CA ALA A 205 10.49 -2.03 -14.62
C ALA A 205 11.54 -3.12 -14.94
N LYS A 206 11.83 -4.03 -14.00
CA LYS A 206 12.81 -5.13 -14.16
C LYS A 206 12.16 -6.48 -14.48
N GLY A 207 10.85 -6.62 -14.25
CA GLY A 207 10.07 -7.82 -14.57
C GLY A 207 9.45 -7.74 -15.96
#